data_AF-A0A959TTR1-F1
#
_entry.id   AF-A0A959TTR1-F1
#
_cell.length_a   1.000
_cell.length_b   1.000
_cell.length_c   1.000
_cell.angle_alpha   90.00
_cell.angle_beta   90.00
_cell.angle_gamma   90.00
#
_symmetry.space_group_name_H-M   'P 1'
#
loop_
_entity.id
_entity.type
_entity.pdbx_description
1 polymer ?
#
loop_
_entity_poly.entity_id
_entity_poly.type
_entity_poly.pdbx_seq_one_letter_code
_entity_poly.pdbx_strand_id
1 'polypeptide(L)'
;MTRRSLSFTFIGIALLGTTGYLFWDGVDRRPLDRLHPDAHPRVDRDLKAILADTLRVLVLQDPLTWEPVRSGARGLEWELLQGYAADRGIPVRAVRVPVADSLLSWLQQGRGDVVAA
;
A
#
# COMPACT_ATOMS: atom_id res chain seq x y z
N MET A 1 -8.55 -46.79 51.99
CA MET A 1 -7.76 -45.89 52.86
C MET A 1 -6.90 -44.99 51.96
N THR A 2 -7.49 -44.21 51.05
CA THR A 2 -8.13 -42.87 51.20
C THR A 2 -7.10 -41.74 51.29
N ARG A 3 -6.65 -41.32 50.11
CA ARG A 3 -5.77 -40.19 49.80
C ARG A 3 -6.56 -38.89 50.00
N ARG A 4 -6.20 -38.07 50.99
CA ARG A 4 -6.78 -36.74 51.23
C ARG A 4 -6.13 -35.74 50.26
N SER A 5 -6.88 -35.25 49.28
CA SER A 5 -6.46 -34.16 48.38
C SER A 5 -6.69 -32.80 49.04
N LEU A 6 -5.68 -31.93 48.97
CA LEU A 6 -5.73 -30.54 49.40
C LEU A 6 -6.74 -29.74 48.56
N SER A 7 -7.69 -29.10 49.25
CA SER A 7 -8.53 -28.04 48.69
C SER A 7 -7.70 -26.76 48.61
N PHE A 8 -7.33 -26.33 47.40
CA PHE A 8 -6.82 -24.99 47.17
C PHE A 8 -7.93 -24.09 46.63
N THR A 9 -8.16 -23.04 47.40
CA THR A 9 -9.05 -21.91 47.22
C THR A 9 -9.08 -21.37 45.79
N PHE A 10 -10.20 -21.56 45.09
CA PHE A 10 -10.64 -20.65 44.02
C PHE A 10 -11.19 -19.40 44.70
N ILE A 11 -10.60 -18.23 44.45
CA ILE A 11 -11.24 -16.90 44.38
C ILE A 11 -10.12 -15.93 44.00
N GLY A 12 -10.24 -15.28 42.85
CA GLY A 12 -9.42 -14.11 42.55
C GLY A 12 -9.20 -13.87 41.06
N ILE A 13 -9.94 -12.88 40.53
CA ILE A 13 -9.68 -12.16 39.27
C ILE A 13 -10.23 -12.83 38.01
N ALA A 14 -11.56 -12.85 37.89
CA ALA A 14 -12.27 -13.06 36.62
C ALA A 14 -13.32 -11.97 36.35
N LEU A 15 -13.08 -10.73 36.79
CA LEU A 15 -14.05 -9.62 36.70
C LEU A 15 -13.47 -8.31 36.12
N LEU A 16 -12.35 -8.40 35.41
CA LEU A 16 -11.77 -7.27 34.64
C LEU A 16 -11.47 -7.62 33.18
N GLY A 17 -11.97 -8.76 32.69
CA GLY A 17 -11.82 -9.17 31.28
C GLY A 17 -13.08 -8.93 30.43
N THR A 18 -14.25 -8.78 31.06
CA THR A 18 -15.54 -8.72 30.36
C THR A 18 -15.94 -7.32 29.93
N THR A 19 -15.43 -6.26 30.58
CA THR A 19 -15.78 -4.88 30.21
C THR A 19 -15.01 -4.35 28.99
N GLY A 20 -13.86 -4.96 28.65
CA GLY A 20 -13.08 -4.59 27.46
C GLY A 20 -13.58 -5.25 26.17
N TYR A 21 -14.16 -6.45 26.26
CA TYR A 21 -14.60 -7.20 25.09
C TYR A 21 -15.88 -6.62 24.46
N LEU A 22 -16.74 -5.99 25.25
CA LEU A 22 -17.96 -5.36 24.72
C LEU A 22 -17.71 -3.99 24.07
N PHE A 23 -16.52 -3.40 24.24
CA PHE A 23 -16.19 -2.08 23.69
C PHE A 23 -15.33 -2.14 22.42
N TRP A 24 -14.89 -3.35 22.00
CA TRP A 24 -14.05 -3.52 20.81
C TRP A 24 -14.85 -3.58 19.50
N ASP A 25 -16.15 -3.93 19.54
CA ASP A 25 -17.02 -4.01 18.35
C ASP A 25 -17.52 -2.63 17.85
N GLY A 26 -17.07 -1.54 18.47
CA GLY A 26 -17.52 -0.17 18.17
C GLY A 26 -16.63 0.63 17.21
N VAL A 27 -15.61 0.03 16.59
CA VAL A 27 -14.98 0.67 15.42
C VAL A 27 -15.94 0.50 14.26
N ASP A 28 -16.85 1.46 14.16
CA ASP A 28 -17.84 1.67 13.12
C ASP A 28 -17.13 1.54 11.75
N ARG A 29 -17.06 0.32 11.20
CA ARG A 29 -16.58 0.04 9.84
C ARG A 29 -17.66 0.51 8.88
N ARG A 30 -17.94 1.80 8.89
CA ARG A 30 -18.70 2.44 7.83
C ARG A 30 -17.96 2.06 6.54
N PRO A 31 -18.62 1.46 5.55
CA PRO A 31 -17.94 1.08 4.32
C PRO A 31 -17.38 2.36 3.69
N LEU A 32 -16.05 2.52 3.75
CA LEU A 32 -15.32 3.66 3.18
C LEU A 32 -15.65 3.83 1.68
N ASP A 33 -16.08 2.74 1.05
CA ASP A 33 -16.65 2.58 -0.27
C ASP A 33 -17.74 3.61 -0.61
N ARG A 34 -18.50 4.08 0.39
CA ARG A 34 -19.62 5.02 0.17
C ARG A 34 -19.19 6.49 0.10
N LEU A 35 -17.98 6.82 0.59
CA LEU A 35 -17.45 8.19 0.59
C LEU A 35 -16.51 8.44 -0.60
N HIS A 36 -15.90 7.39 -1.15
CA HIS A 36 -15.06 7.47 -2.33
C HIS A 36 -15.43 6.32 -3.29
N PRO A 37 -16.15 6.59 -4.40
CA PRO A 37 -16.42 5.56 -5.41
C PRO A 37 -15.14 4.97 -6.04
N ASP A 38 -14.00 5.63 -5.82
CA ASP A 38 -12.66 5.15 -6.19
C ASP A 38 -11.87 4.57 -4.99
N ALA A 39 -12.53 4.21 -3.88
CA ALA A 39 -11.88 3.67 -2.67
C ALA A 39 -11.13 2.35 -2.94
N HIS A 40 -11.56 1.60 -3.97
CA HIS A 40 -10.93 0.36 -4.37
C HIS A 40 -10.12 0.56 -5.65
N PRO A 41 -8.85 0.12 -5.69
CA PRO A 41 -8.08 0.12 -6.93
C PRO A 41 -8.83 -0.72 -7.97
N ARG A 42 -9.13 -0.13 -9.14
CA ARG A 42 -9.83 -0.83 -10.22
C ARG A 42 -8.95 -1.90 -10.88
N VAL A 43 -7.64 -1.85 -10.60
CA VAL A 43 -6.65 -2.80 -11.09
C VAL A 43 -5.77 -3.21 -9.93
N ASP A 44 -5.63 -4.52 -9.75
CA ASP A 44 -4.72 -5.11 -8.78
C ASP A 44 -3.46 -5.59 -9.53
N ARG A 45 -2.36 -4.85 -9.38
CA ARG A 45 -1.04 -5.20 -9.93
C ARG A 45 0.02 -5.11 -8.85
N ASP A 46 0.01 -6.11 -7.99
CA ASP A 46 0.96 -6.25 -6.91
C ASP A 46 2.42 -6.43 -7.37
N LEU A 47 3.33 -6.30 -6.41
CA LEU A 47 4.77 -6.42 -6.61
C LEU A 47 5.18 -7.68 -7.38
N LYS A 48 4.52 -8.82 -7.15
CA LYS A 48 4.80 -10.07 -7.88
C LYS A 48 4.56 -9.93 -9.39
N ALA A 49 3.50 -9.24 -9.79
CA ALA A 49 3.19 -8.99 -11.19
C ALA A 49 4.16 -7.98 -11.80
N ILE A 50 4.55 -6.95 -11.04
CA ILE A 50 5.53 -5.95 -11.48
C ILE A 50 6.91 -6.59 -11.72
N LEU A 51 7.37 -7.43 -10.78
CA LEU A 51 8.64 -8.15 -10.87
C LEU A 51 8.73 -9.07 -12.09
N ALA A 52 7.60 -9.62 -12.53
CA ALA A 52 7.54 -10.54 -13.66
C ALA A 52 7.45 -9.84 -15.03
N ASP A 53 7.31 -8.51 -15.06
CA ASP A 53 7.04 -7.76 -16.28
C ASP A 53 7.81 -6.43 -16.32
N THR A 54 7.26 -5.35 -15.76
CA THR A 54 7.87 -4.02 -15.81
C THR A 54 7.30 -3.09 -14.73
N LEU A 55 8.15 -2.20 -14.21
CA LEU A 55 7.75 -1.08 -13.37
C LEU A 55 7.36 0.13 -14.23
N ARG A 56 6.07 0.46 -14.24
CA ARG A 56 5.50 1.59 -14.99
C ARG A 56 5.34 2.77 -14.05
N VAL A 57 6.12 3.82 -14.27
CA VAL A 57 6.15 5.01 -13.42
C VAL A 57 5.33 6.10 -14.07
N LEU A 58 4.27 6.56 -13.41
CA LEU A 58 3.52 7.74 -13.82
C LEU A 58 4.36 8.99 -13.54
N VAL A 59 4.64 9.78 -14.57
CA VAL A 59 5.54 10.94 -14.46
C VAL A 59 4.90 12.23 -14.95
N LEU A 60 5.21 13.34 -14.29
CA LEU A 60 5.00 14.68 -14.80
C LEU A 60 6.28 15.19 -15.47
N GLN A 61 6.15 16.12 -16.42
CA GLN A 61 7.33 16.77 -16.99
C GLN A 61 7.77 17.90 -16.06
N ASP A 62 8.72 17.58 -15.18
CA ASP A 62 9.33 18.50 -14.22
C ASP A 62 10.82 18.16 -14.08
N PRO A 63 11.76 19.13 -14.19
CA PRO A 63 13.20 18.87 -14.12
C PRO A 63 13.69 18.20 -12.82
N LEU A 64 12.94 18.31 -11.71
CA LEU A 64 13.28 17.71 -10.43
C LEU A 64 12.85 16.23 -10.36
N THR A 65 11.71 15.88 -10.94
CA THR A 65 11.13 14.53 -10.82
C THR A 65 11.31 13.69 -12.07
N TRP A 66 11.07 14.25 -13.25
CA TRP A 66 11.29 13.59 -14.54
C TRP A 66 11.40 14.57 -15.73
N GLU A 67 12.51 14.51 -16.46
CA GLU A 67 12.70 15.23 -17.72
C GLU A 67 13.35 14.34 -18.78
N PRO A 68 12.80 14.29 -20.01
CA PRO A 68 13.44 13.57 -21.11
C PRO A 68 14.68 14.32 -21.61
N VAL A 69 15.78 13.59 -21.78
CA VAL A 69 17.06 14.09 -22.29
C VAL A 69 17.56 13.20 -23.43
N ARG A 70 18.59 13.62 -24.16
CA ARG A 70 19.12 12.84 -25.30
C ARG A 70 19.52 11.40 -24.94
N SER A 71 20.01 11.19 -23.73
CA SER A 71 20.46 9.89 -23.23
C SER A 71 19.37 9.09 -22.50
N GLY A 72 18.11 9.54 -22.49
CA GLY A 72 17.02 8.88 -21.77
C GLY A 72 16.17 9.88 -20.99
N ALA A 73 16.15 9.75 -19.67
CA ALA A 73 15.49 10.69 -18.77
C ALA A 73 16.27 10.83 -17.46
N ARG A 74 16.12 11.98 -16.81
CA ARG A 74 16.72 12.34 -15.52
C ARG A 74 15.68 12.83 -14.54
N GLY A 75 16.04 12.90 -13.27
CA GLY A 75 15.18 13.38 -12.19
C GLY A 75 15.35 12.53 -10.95
N LEU A 76 15.24 13.14 -9.77
CA LEU A 76 15.58 12.49 -8.50
C LEU A 76 14.76 11.20 -8.28
N GLU A 77 13.44 11.30 -8.40
CA GLU A 77 12.53 10.18 -8.19
C GLU A 77 12.66 9.13 -9.29
N TRP A 78 12.84 9.58 -10.54
CA TRP A 78 13.09 8.70 -11.67
C TRP A 78 14.37 7.88 -11.49
N GLU A 79 15.47 8.50 -11.08
CA GLU A 79 16.76 7.85 -10.85
C GLU A 79 16.72 6.90 -9.63
N LEU A 80 16.01 7.27 -8.57
CA LEU A 80 15.76 6.40 -7.43
C LEU A 80 15.05 5.11 -7.87
N LEU A 81 13.97 5.25 -8.64
CA LEU A 81 13.20 4.11 -9.13
C LEU A 81 13.98 3.26 -10.14
N GLN A 82 14.81 3.89 -10.98
CA GLN A 82 15.74 3.17 -11.85
C GLN A 82 16.75 2.35 -11.04
N GLY A 83 17.33 2.90 -9.97
CA GLY A 83 18.22 2.17 -9.08
C GLY A 83 17.52 0.97 -8.42
N TYR A 84 16.34 1.19 -7.84
CA TYR A 84 15.53 0.14 -7.24
C TYR A 84 15.23 -1.02 -8.21
N ALA A 85 14.89 -0.68 -9.45
CA ALA A 85 14.55 -1.63 -10.49
C ALA A 85 15.78 -2.35 -11.04
N ALA A 86 16.91 -1.65 -11.20
CA ALA A 86 18.19 -2.22 -11.63
C ALA A 86 18.68 -3.30 -10.65
N ASP A 87 18.59 -3.03 -9.34
CA ASP A 87 18.93 -4.00 -8.29
C ASP A 87 18.12 -5.29 -8.37
N ARG A 88 16.93 -5.24 -9.00
CA ARG A 88 15.99 -6.37 -9.13
C ARG A 88 15.87 -6.90 -10.55
N GLY A 89 16.62 -6.35 -11.51
CA GLY A 89 16.55 -6.72 -12.92
C GLY A 89 15.19 -6.44 -13.59
N ILE A 90 14.44 -5.45 -13.10
CA ILE A 90 13.11 -5.11 -13.62
C ILE A 90 13.24 -4.00 -14.68
N PRO A 91 12.62 -4.13 -15.87
CA PRO A 91 12.52 -3.04 -16.83
C PRO A 91 11.68 -1.87 -16.26
N VAL A 92 12.14 -0.63 -16.42
CA VAL A 92 11.40 0.58 -16.03
C VAL A 92 10.84 1.30 -17.25
N ARG A 93 9.59 1.75 -17.17
CA ARG A 93 8.92 2.52 -18.22
C ARG A 93 8.29 3.79 -17.66
N ALA A 94 8.64 4.94 -18.21
CA ALA A 94 7.97 6.19 -17.94
C ALA A 94 6.60 6.24 -18.66
N VAL A 95 5.56 6.62 -17.94
CA VAL A 95 4.20 6.85 -18.43
C VAL A 95 3.85 8.30 -18.15
N ARG A 96 4.06 9.16 -19.15
CA ARG A 96 3.82 10.60 -19.01
C ARG A 96 2.34 10.90 -18.79
N VAL A 97 2.02 11.60 -17.71
CA VAL A 97 0.67 12.06 -17.39
C VAL A 97 0.50 13.51 -17.86
N PRO A 98 -0.60 13.85 -18.57
CA PRO A 98 -0.78 15.20 -19.13
C PRO A 98 -0.94 16.31 -18.09
N VAL A 99 -1.61 16.01 -16.97
CA VAL A 99 -1.94 16.97 -15.90
C VAL A 99 -1.84 16.30 -14.53
N ALA A 100 -1.39 17.04 -13.52
CA ALA A 100 -1.16 16.54 -12.16
C ALA A 100 -2.41 15.92 -11.53
N ASP A 101 -3.57 16.57 -11.71
CA ASP A 101 -4.86 16.12 -11.15
C ASP A 101 -5.30 14.73 -11.65
N SER A 102 -4.71 14.24 -12.74
CA SER A 102 -5.01 12.91 -13.29
C SER A 102 -4.15 11.78 -12.70
N LEU A 103 -3.09 12.07 -11.94
CA LEU A 103 -2.14 11.06 -11.45
C LEU A 103 -2.82 9.95 -10.65
N LEU A 104 -3.60 10.34 -9.64
CA LEU A 104 -4.30 9.38 -8.78
C LEU A 104 -5.31 8.55 -9.58
N SER A 105 -6.07 9.19 -10.46
CA SER A 105 -7.04 8.50 -11.32
C SER A 105 -6.35 7.47 -12.23
N TRP A 106 -5.21 7.82 -12.83
CA TRP A 106 -4.43 6.91 -13.68
C TRP A 106 -3.83 5.75 -12.90
N LEU A 107 -3.38 6.00 -11.67
CA LEU A 107 -2.89 4.96 -10.78
C LEU A 107 -4.00 3.97 -10.43
N GLN A 108 -5.17 4.47 -10.03
CA GLN A 108 -6.35 3.65 -9.72
C GLN A 108 -6.86 2.85 -10.92
N GLN A 109 -6.69 3.37 -12.14
CA GLN A 109 -7.00 2.68 -13.39
C GLN A 109 -5.90 1.67 -13.83
N GLY A 110 -4.83 1.51 -13.05
CA GLY A 110 -3.73 0.59 -13.37
C GLY A 110 -2.90 1.00 -14.58
N ARG A 111 -2.89 2.29 -14.95
CA ARG A 111 -2.09 2.81 -16.07
C ARG A 111 -0.61 2.93 -15.73
N GLY A 112 -0.28 2.95 -14.45
CA GLY A 112 1.06 2.79 -13.90
C GLY A 112 0.99 2.11 -12.53
N ASP A 113 2.14 1.92 -11.90
CA ASP A 113 2.27 1.19 -10.64
C ASP A 113 2.75 2.08 -9.49
N VAL A 114 3.40 3.19 -9.82
CA VAL A 114 3.91 4.19 -8.87
C VAL A 114 3.92 5.57 -9.53
N VAL A 115 3.87 6.63 -8.72
CA VAL A 115 3.95 8.03 -9.17
C VAL A 115 5.33 8.58 -8.83
N ALA A 116 5.90 9.36 -9.76
CA ALA A 116 7.05 10.23 -9.56
C ALA A 116 6.71 11.61 -10.17
N ALA A 117 6.36 12.58 -9.33
CA ALA A 117 5.69 13.82 -9.74
C ALA A 117 6.05 14.99 -8.83
#